data_AF-A0A9P7EI08-F1
#
_entry.id   AF-A0A9P7EI08-F1
#
_cell.length_a   1.000
_cell.length_b   1.000
_cell.length_c   1.000
_cell.angle_alpha   90.00
_cell.angle_beta   90.00
_cell.angle_gamma   90.00
#
_symmetry.space_group_name_H-M   'P 1'
#
loop_
_entity.id
_entity.type
_entity.pdbx_description
1 polymer ?
#
loop_
_entity_poly.entity_id
_entity_poly.type
_entity_poly.pdbx_seq_one_letter_code
_entity_poly.pdbx_strand_id
1 'polypeptide(L)'
;ESLEHILTECNSPPQKLIWHLAKQLWPHNDTPWPDTSLGTILGCRSIKTPEEMCEGDKGRIKPTNSMQGKSRLLQIIISESAYLIWVLRCKHVIQGTSHNNENIIKQWHRAIDARLQLDRVSASKIKRTAKFTNLVHATWSTTLLKESPLPKNWVTSLEVLVGIKLPQPPQTKAT
;
A
#
# COMPACT_ATOMS: atom_id res chain seq x y z
N GLU A 1 -17.94 18.19 9.89
CA GLU A 1 -16.76 17.72 9.13
C GLU A 1 -17.22 17.06 7.84
N SER A 2 -16.54 17.34 6.72
CA SER A 2 -16.77 16.66 5.44
C SER A 2 -15.83 15.45 5.31
N LEU A 3 -16.15 14.54 4.38
CA LEU A 3 -15.29 13.39 4.04
C LEU A 3 -13.93 13.83 3.53
N GLU A 4 -13.90 14.87 2.67
CA GLU A 4 -12.67 15.49 2.18
C GLU A 4 -11.82 15.99 3.34
N HIS A 5 -12.43 16.74 4.27
CA HIS A 5 -11.73 17.23 5.44
C HIS A 5 -11.09 16.09 6.23
N ILE A 6 -11.84 15.03 6.54
CA ILE A 6 -11.35 13.88 7.33
C ILE A 6 -10.18 13.18 6.64
N LEU A 7 -10.24 13.03 5.32
CA LEU A 7 -9.27 12.22 4.57
C LEU A 7 -8.05 13.02 4.11
N THR A 8 -8.18 14.30 3.77
CA THR A 8 -7.11 15.06 3.10
C THR A 8 -6.71 16.36 3.81
N GLU A 9 -7.63 17.07 4.46
CA GLU A 9 -7.36 18.43 4.96
C GLU A 9 -7.14 18.53 6.47
N CYS A 10 -7.66 17.57 7.25
CA CYS A 10 -7.68 17.66 8.71
C CYS A 10 -6.25 17.73 9.27
N ASN A 11 -6.05 18.57 10.28
CA ASN A 11 -4.74 18.70 10.93
C ASN A 11 -4.52 17.62 12.02
N SER A 12 -5.29 16.53 11.98
CA SER A 12 -5.24 15.50 13.01
C SER A 12 -3.93 14.69 12.95
N PRO A 13 -3.29 14.38 14.09
CA PRO A 13 -2.07 13.58 14.13
C PRO A 13 -2.19 12.21 13.42
N PRO A 14 -3.29 11.43 13.55
CA PRO A 14 -3.40 10.11 12.92
C PRO A 14 -3.37 10.14 11.40
N GLN A 15 -4.06 11.11 10.80
CA GLN A 15 -4.16 11.23 9.35
C GLN A 15 -2.80 11.55 8.73
N LYS A 16 -2.09 12.56 9.27
CA LYS A 16 -0.75 12.92 8.80
C LYS A 16 0.22 11.75 8.92
N LEU A 17 0.15 11.03 10.04
CA LEU A 17 1.00 9.87 10.29
C LEU A 17 0.74 8.76 9.27
N ILE A 18 -0.53 8.44 8.99
CA ILE A 18 -0.87 7.41 8.01
C ILE A 18 -0.42 7.80 6.61
N TRP A 19 -0.65 9.04 6.16
CA TRP A 19 -0.18 9.48 4.86
C TRP A 19 1.34 9.53 4.77
N HIS A 20 2.03 9.82 5.87
CA HIS A 20 3.48 9.74 5.95
C HIS A 20 3.98 8.30 5.77
N LEU A 21 3.40 7.33 6.49
CA LEU A 21 3.74 5.90 6.34
C LEU A 21 3.44 5.39 4.92
N ALA A 22 2.31 5.81 4.35
CA ALA A 22 1.93 5.50 2.97
C ALA A 22 2.98 5.96 1.95
N LYS A 23 3.44 7.21 2.09
CA LYS A 23 4.53 7.77 1.27
C LYS A 23 5.85 7.03 1.48
N GLN A 24 6.19 6.66 2.71
CA GLN A 24 7.44 5.94 3.02
C GLN A 24 7.48 4.53 2.43
N LEU A 25 6.33 3.85 2.36
CA LEU A 25 6.25 2.51 1.79
C LEU A 25 6.34 2.52 0.26
N TRP A 26 6.04 3.62 -0.40
CA TRP A 26 6.13 3.75 -1.85
C TRP A 26 7.60 3.73 -2.31
N PRO A 27 8.08 2.68 -3.00
CA PRO A 27 9.51 2.47 -3.25
C PRO A 27 9.99 3.08 -4.57
N HIS A 28 9.09 3.65 -5.37
CA HIS A 28 9.38 4.09 -6.73
C HIS A 28 9.72 5.57 -6.77
N ASN A 29 11.02 5.88 -6.65
CA ASN A 29 11.52 7.26 -6.81
C ASN A 29 11.24 7.84 -8.21
N ASP A 30 11.13 6.97 -9.22
CA ASP A 30 10.88 7.36 -10.62
C ASP A 30 9.43 7.77 -10.88
N THR A 31 8.50 7.45 -9.98
CA THR A 31 7.08 7.83 -10.09
C THR A 31 6.68 8.66 -8.87
N PRO A 32 6.36 9.95 -9.05
CA PRO A 32 6.04 10.81 -7.92
C PRO A 32 4.79 10.29 -7.20
N TRP A 33 4.81 10.40 -5.87
CA TRP A 33 3.63 10.17 -5.06
C TRP A 33 2.51 11.13 -5.51
N PRO A 34 1.31 10.64 -5.83
CA PRO A 34 0.23 11.48 -6.34
C PRO A 34 -0.28 12.43 -5.25
N ASP A 35 -0.83 13.57 -5.66
CA ASP A 35 -1.51 14.44 -4.72
C ASP A 35 -2.73 13.73 -4.12
N THR A 36 -2.82 13.74 -2.79
CA THR A 36 -3.85 13.04 -2.02
C THR A 36 -5.08 13.92 -1.92
N SER A 37 -5.78 14.06 -3.05
CA SER A 37 -7.10 14.69 -3.11
C SER A 37 -8.21 13.67 -2.89
N LEU A 38 -9.41 14.12 -2.52
CA LEU A 38 -10.58 13.23 -2.40
C LEU A 38 -10.87 12.53 -3.74
N GLY A 39 -10.71 13.24 -4.86
CA GLY A 39 -10.84 12.67 -6.21
C GLY A 39 -9.84 11.54 -6.48
N THR A 40 -8.58 11.70 -6.07
CA THR A 40 -7.54 10.66 -6.18
C THR A 40 -7.90 9.43 -5.34
N ILE A 41 -8.45 9.62 -4.14
CA ILE A 41 -8.83 8.51 -3.25
C ILE A 41 -10.01 7.73 -3.82
N LEU A 42 -11.08 8.42 -4.23
CA LEU A 42 -12.27 7.80 -4.80
C LEU A 42 -11.97 7.14 -6.16
N GLY A 43 -11.15 7.80 -6.96
CA GLY A 43 -10.68 7.34 -8.26
C GLY A 43 -9.46 6.43 -8.19
N CYS A 44 -9.02 5.97 -7.01
CA CYS A 44 -7.71 5.34 -6.86
C CYS A 44 -7.52 4.16 -7.82
N ARG A 45 -8.56 3.35 -8.01
CA ARG A 45 -8.57 2.19 -8.92
C ARG A 45 -8.27 2.53 -10.39
N SER A 46 -8.47 3.78 -10.79
CA SER A 46 -8.20 4.28 -12.14
C SER A 46 -6.81 4.92 -12.27
N ILE A 47 -6.07 5.06 -11.17
CA ILE A 47 -4.71 5.60 -11.20
C ILE A 47 -3.82 4.65 -12.00
N LYS A 48 -3.26 5.20 -13.07
CA LYS A 48 -2.22 4.61 -13.90
C LYS A 48 -0.94 5.39 -13.68
N THR A 49 0.21 4.72 -13.74
CA THR A 49 1.50 5.44 -13.69
C THR A 49 1.73 6.21 -15.00
N PRO A 50 2.52 7.30 -15.01
CA PRO A 50 2.81 8.03 -16.24
C PRO A 50 3.37 7.14 -17.35
N GLU A 51 4.18 6.14 -16.99
CA GLU A 51 4.67 5.10 -17.90
C GLU A 51 3.54 4.34 -18.60
N GLU A 52 2.41 4.09 -17.92
CA GLU A 52 1.21 3.46 -18.50
C GLU A 52 0.38 4.44 -19.35
N MET A 53 0.57 5.75 -19.18
CA MET A 53 -0.12 6.80 -19.93
C MET A 53 0.66 7.29 -21.15
N CYS A 54 1.96 7.00 -21.24
CA CYS A 54 2.78 7.27 -22.41
C CYS A 54 2.37 6.36 -23.59
N GLU A 55 1.20 6.62 -24.15
CA GLU A 55 0.65 6.09 -25.41
C GLU A 55 1.32 6.79 -26.62
N GLY A 56 2.64 6.95 -26.61
CA GLY A 56 3.36 7.61 -27.69
C GLY A 56 3.45 6.72 -28.93
N ASP A 57 2.56 6.96 -29.91
CA ASP A 57 2.61 6.77 -31.39
C ASP A 57 3.26 5.52 -32.02
N LYS A 58 3.77 4.56 -31.24
CA LYS A 58 4.36 3.31 -31.70
C LYS A 58 3.60 2.15 -31.05
N GLY A 59 2.42 1.89 -31.62
CA GLY A 59 1.65 0.64 -31.53
C GLY A 59 1.41 0.09 -30.12
N ARG A 60 0.16 0.20 -29.61
CA ARG A 60 -0.42 -0.51 -28.45
C ARG A 60 0.56 -1.46 -27.71
N ILE A 61 1.52 -0.91 -26.95
CA ILE A 61 2.39 -1.73 -26.11
C ILE A 61 1.51 -2.17 -24.94
N LYS A 62 1.23 -3.47 -24.84
CA LYS A 62 0.50 -4.01 -23.69
C LYS A 62 1.28 -3.66 -22.41
N PRO A 63 0.64 -3.06 -21.40
CA PRO A 63 1.33 -2.70 -20.16
C PRO A 63 1.99 -3.94 -19.56
N THR A 64 3.27 -3.81 -19.20
CA THR A 64 4.03 -4.92 -18.61
C THR A 64 3.51 -5.24 -17.21
N ASN A 65 3.74 -6.46 -16.72
CA ASN A 65 3.36 -6.84 -15.36
C ASN A 65 3.99 -5.92 -14.29
N SER A 66 5.19 -5.37 -14.57
CA SER A 66 5.89 -4.43 -13.70
C SER A 66 5.08 -3.14 -13.51
N MET A 67 4.65 -2.52 -14.62
CA MET A 67 3.85 -1.28 -14.61
C MET A 67 2.52 -1.48 -13.88
N GLN A 68 1.82 -2.57 -14.20
CA GLN A 68 0.56 -2.93 -13.54
C GLN A 68 0.76 -3.18 -12.04
N GLY A 69 1.90 -3.76 -11.66
CA GLY A 69 2.29 -3.97 -10.27
C GLY A 69 2.46 -2.64 -9.52
N LYS A 70 3.15 -1.66 -10.11
CA LYS A 70 3.33 -0.32 -9.53
C LYS A 70 1.98 0.36 -9.28
N SER A 71 1.15 0.45 -10.33
CA SER A 71 -0.18 1.08 -10.22
C SER A 71 -1.05 0.39 -9.18
N ARG A 72 -1.02 -0.95 -9.14
CA ARG A 72 -1.77 -1.74 -8.16
C ARG A 72 -1.27 -1.54 -6.73
N LEU A 73 0.04 -1.44 -6.53
CA LEU A 73 0.61 -1.18 -5.21
C LEU A 73 0.13 0.19 -4.70
N LEU A 74 0.20 1.21 -5.54
CA LEU A 74 -0.25 2.56 -5.22
C LEU A 74 -1.73 2.57 -4.83
N GLN A 75 -2.56 1.87 -5.60
CA GLN A 75 -3.98 1.68 -5.32
C GLN A 75 -4.22 1.08 -3.94
N ILE A 76 -3.51 0.00 -3.60
CA ILE A 76 -3.64 -0.66 -2.30
C ILE A 76 -3.25 0.30 -1.18
N ILE A 77 -2.08 0.95 -1.29
CA ILE A 77 -1.59 1.85 -0.24
C ILE A 77 -2.59 2.99 0.00
N ILE A 78 -3.10 3.63 -1.07
CA ILE A 78 -4.07 4.73 -0.96
C ILE A 78 -5.39 4.24 -0.35
N SER A 79 -5.93 3.14 -0.84
CA SER A 79 -7.24 2.64 -0.37
C SER A 79 -7.21 2.19 1.08
N GLU A 80 -6.17 1.45 1.49
CA GLU A 80 -6.04 0.99 2.88
C GLU A 80 -5.79 2.15 3.84
N SER A 81 -4.99 3.14 3.41
CA SER A 81 -4.69 4.33 4.22
C SER A 81 -5.94 5.19 4.43
N ALA A 82 -6.69 5.49 3.37
CA ALA A 82 -7.93 6.25 3.47
C ALA A 82 -8.98 5.53 4.32
N TYR A 83 -9.13 4.22 4.15
CA TYR A 83 -10.03 3.42 4.98
C TYR A 83 -9.64 3.45 6.45
N LEU A 84 -8.35 3.30 6.76
CA LEU A 84 -7.88 3.34 8.15
C LEU A 84 -8.11 4.71 8.80
N ILE A 85 -7.86 5.80 8.08
CA ILE A 85 -8.13 7.17 8.55
C ILE A 85 -9.61 7.31 8.90
N TRP A 86 -10.49 6.87 8.01
CA TRP A 86 -11.94 6.88 8.24
C TRP A 86 -12.32 6.07 9.49
N VAL A 87 -11.82 4.84 9.62
CA VAL A 87 -12.09 3.98 10.79
C VAL A 87 -11.63 4.61 12.09
N LEU A 88 -10.43 5.21 12.12
CA LEU A 88 -9.92 5.89 13.31
C LEU A 88 -10.77 7.11 13.67
N ARG A 89 -11.18 7.92 12.68
CA ARG A 89 -12.10 9.04 12.91
C ARG A 89 -13.42 8.55 13.53
N CYS A 90 -14.04 7.52 12.96
CA CYS A 90 -15.28 6.95 13.50
C CYS A 90 -15.10 6.45 14.93
N LYS A 91 -13.99 5.75 15.23
CA LYS A 91 -13.69 5.30 16.60
C LYS A 91 -13.53 6.47 17.56
N HIS A 92 -12.86 7.54 17.15
CA HIS A 92 -12.71 8.73 17.98
C HIS A 92 -14.06 9.40 18.28
N VAL A 93 -14.93 9.57 17.27
CA VAL A 93 -16.28 10.14 17.46
C VAL A 93 -17.14 9.30 18.41
N ILE A 94 -17.12 7.98 18.25
CA ILE A 94 -18.02 7.08 18.98
C ILE A 94 -17.51 6.77 20.40
N GLN A 95 -16.20 6.54 20.55
CA GLN A 95 -15.61 6.01 21.78
C GLN A 95 -14.82 7.06 22.57
N GLY A 96 -14.61 8.27 22.02
CA GLY A 96 -13.83 9.32 22.68
C GLY A 96 -12.36 8.97 22.92
N THR A 97 -11.83 7.94 22.24
CA THR A 97 -10.49 7.42 22.52
C THR A 97 -9.41 8.34 21.94
N SER A 98 -8.40 8.64 22.75
CA SER A 98 -7.16 9.27 22.27
C SER A 98 -6.29 8.24 21.57
N HIS A 99 -5.81 8.56 20.38
CA HIS A 99 -4.99 7.64 19.60
C HIS A 99 -3.51 7.76 20.02
N ASN A 100 -2.90 6.63 20.37
CA ASN A 100 -1.44 6.54 20.48
C ASN A 100 -0.85 6.32 19.08
N ASN A 101 0.13 7.14 18.70
CA ASN A 101 0.85 7.05 17.43
C ASN A 101 1.43 5.66 17.18
N GLU A 102 1.97 4.98 18.20
CA GLU A 102 2.51 3.62 18.05
C GLU A 102 1.43 2.61 17.66
N ASN A 103 0.23 2.76 18.21
CA ASN A 103 -0.89 1.88 17.89
C ASN A 103 -1.39 2.13 16.47
N ILE A 104 -1.43 3.39 16.03
CA ILE A 104 -1.78 3.74 14.64
C ILE A 104 -0.78 3.12 13.66
N ILE A 105 0.51 3.28 13.93
CA ILE A 105 1.60 2.66 13.15
C ILE A 105 1.38 1.15 13.06
N LYS A 106 1.24 0.46 14.20
CA LYS A 106 1.04 -0.99 14.24
C LYS A 106 -0.22 -1.40 13.47
N GLN A 107 -1.31 -0.65 13.59
CA GLN A 107 -2.57 -0.93 12.91
C GLN A 107 -2.44 -0.74 11.39
N TRP A 108 -1.73 0.30 10.94
CA TRP A 108 -1.47 0.52 9.52
C TRP A 108 -0.60 -0.59 8.91
N HIS A 109 0.49 -0.99 9.58
CA HIS A 109 1.32 -2.12 9.11
C HIS A 109 0.53 -3.42 9.04
N ARG A 110 -0.33 -3.69 10.03
CA ARG A 110 -1.23 -4.86 10.00
C ARG A 110 -2.21 -4.82 8.84
N ALA A 111 -2.74 -3.64 8.49
CA ALA A 111 -3.64 -3.49 7.34
C ALA A 111 -2.92 -3.83 6.03
N ILE A 112 -1.71 -3.30 5.82
CA ILE A 112 -0.91 -3.58 4.62
C ILE A 112 -0.48 -5.06 4.57
N ASP A 113 0.00 -5.63 5.68
CA ASP A 113 0.38 -7.04 5.75
C ASP A 113 -0.82 -7.96 5.47
N ALA A 114 -2.00 -7.66 6.02
CA ALA A 114 -3.21 -8.42 5.72
C ALA A 114 -3.54 -8.44 4.21
N ARG A 115 -3.29 -7.34 3.48
CA ARG A 115 -3.47 -7.30 2.02
C ARG A 115 -2.43 -8.13 1.28
N LEU A 116 -1.18 -8.09 1.72
CA LEU A 116 -0.13 -8.97 1.20
C LEU A 116 -0.52 -10.45 1.38
N GLN A 117 -0.97 -10.84 2.58
CA GLN A 117 -1.38 -12.22 2.84
C GLN A 117 -2.59 -12.64 1.99
N LEU A 118 -3.59 -11.76 1.83
CA LEU A 118 -4.75 -12.02 0.99
C LEU A 118 -4.34 -12.25 -0.48
N ASP A 119 -3.39 -11.46 -0.98
CA ASP A 119 -2.85 -11.63 -2.33
C ASP A 119 -2.12 -12.96 -2.50
N ARG A 120 -1.31 -13.35 -1.51
CA ARG A 120 -0.59 -14.64 -1.51
C ARG A 120 -1.55 -15.83 -1.45
N VAL A 121 -2.59 -15.76 -0.61
CA VAL A 121 -3.65 -16.77 -0.56
C VAL A 121 -4.41 -16.83 -1.90
N SER A 122 -4.72 -15.67 -2.48
CA SER A 122 -5.39 -15.60 -3.77
C SER A 122 -4.54 -16.21 -4.89
N ALA A 123 -3.22 -16.00 -4.86
CA ALA A 123 -2.30 -16.54 -5.86
C ALA A 123 -2.12 -18.06 -5.71
N SER A 124 -1.93 -18.54 -4.48
CA SER A 124 -1.64 -19.95 -4.18
C SER A 124 -2.87 -20.85 -4.18
N LYS A 125 -4.00 -20.40 -3.63
CA LYS A 125 -5.16 -21.27 -3.34
C LYS A 125 -6.36 -21.00 -4.24
N ILE A 126 -6.59 -19.76 -4.65
CA ILE A 126 -7.83 -19.35 -5.36
C ILE A 126 -7.62 -19.33 -6.88
N LYS A 127 -6.75 -18.45 -7.37
CA LYS A 127 -6.57 -18.21 -8.82
C LYS A 127 -5.60 -19.16 -9.48
N ARG A 128 -4.52 -19.56 -8.78
CA ARG A 128 -3.52 -20.55 -9.23
C ARG A 128 -2.99 -20.32 -10.66
N THR A 129 -2.92 -19.06 -11.09
CA THR A 129 -2.54 -18.68 -12.46
C THR A 129 -1.18 -17.97 -12.44
N ALA A 130 -0.28 -18.32 -13.37
CA ALA A 130 1.02 -17.68 -13.51
C ALA A 130 0.91 -16.16 -13.71
N LYS A 131 -0.05 -15.71 -14.53
CA LYS A 131 -0.34 -14.28 -14.75
C LYS A 131 -0.62 -13.53 -13.45
N PHE A 132 -1.47 -14.07 -12.58
CA PHE A 132 -1.81 -13.41 -11.31
C PHE A 132 -0.64 -13.48 -10.32
N THR A 133 0.08 -14.59 -10.29
CA THR A 133 1.30 -14.74 -9.45
C THR A 133 2.36 -13.72 -9.84
N ASN A 134 2.60 -13.52 -11.14
CA ASN A 134 3.53 -12.52 -11.66
C ASN A 134 3.08 -11.10 -11.32
N LEU A 135 1.77 -10.82 -11.35
CA LEU A 135 1.22 -9.52 -10.93
C LEU A 135 1.43 -9.26 -9.44
N VAL A 136 1.17 -10.25 -8.57
CA VAL A 136 1.40 -10.14 -7.12
C VAL A 136 2.90 -9.94 -6.85
N HIS A 137 3.76 -10.69 -7.54
CA HIS A 137 5.20 -10.50 -7.47
C HIS A 137 5.60 -9.06 -7.85
N ALA A 138 5.13 -8.57 -8.99
CA ALA A 138 5.40 -7.20 -9.44
C ALA A 138 4.85 -6.13 -8.49
N THR A 139 3.72 -6.39 -7.82
CA THR A 139 3.11 -5.45 -6.86
C THR A 139 3.98 -5.28 -5.61
N TRP A 140 4.48 -6.38 -5.04
CA TRP A 140 5.05 -6.37 -3.68
C TRP A 140 6.57 -6.54 -3.64
N SER A 141 7.21 -7.04 -4.69
CA SER A 141 8.66 -7.34 -4.68
C SER A 141 9.55 -6.12 -4.40
N THR A 142 9.07 -4.90 -4.67
CA THR A 142 9.81 -3.65 -4.45
C THR A 142 9.62 -3.07 -3.04
N THR A 143 8.56 -3.46 -2.32
CA THR A 143 8.26 -2.96 -0.97
C THR A 143 8.82 -3.83 0.14
N LEU A 144 9.10 -5.10 -0.15
CA LEU A 144 9.65 -6.04 0.82
C LEU A 144 11.14 -5.75 1.05
N LEU A 145 11.53 -5.50 2.30
CA LEU A 145 12.92 -5.26 2.67
C LEU A 145 13.78 -6.48 2.34
N LYS A 146 14.84 -6.25 1.57
CA LYS A 146 15.78 -7.30 1.11
C LYS A 146 16.88 -7.51 2.15
N GLU A 147 16.55 -8.05 3.32
CA GLU A 147 17.59 -8.60 4.22
C GLU A 147 18.19 -9.90 3.64
N SER A 148 17.47 -10.56 2.74
CA SER A 148 17.90 -11.76 2.00
C SER A 148 17.16 -11.84 0.66
N PRO A 149 17.73 -12.50 -0.37
CA PRO A 149 17.02 -12.70 -1.64
C PRO A 149 15.70 -13.44 -1.42
N LEU A 150 14.60 -12.84 -1.88
CA LEU A 150 13.27 -13.43 -1.82
C LEU A 150 13.30 -14.83 -2.48
N PRO A 151 12.79 -15.88 -1.81
CA PRO A 151 12.65 -17.18 -2.44
C PRO A 151 11.88 -17.08 -3.75
N LYS A 152 12.28 -17.80 -4.80
CA LYS A 152 11.64 -17.71 -6.13
C LYS A 152 10.13 -17.98 -6.12
N ASN A 153 9.67 -18.74 -5.13
CA ASN A 153 8.28 -19.13 -4.87
C ASN A 153 7.64 -18.40 -3.66
N TRP A 154 8.19 -17.29 -3.19
CA TRP A 154 7.71 -16.60 -1.97
C TRP A 154 6.22 -16.21 -2.02
N VAL A 155 5.68 -15.96 -3.21
CA VAL A 155 4.26 -15.63 -3.44
C VAL A 155 3.36 -16.83 -3.14
N THR A 156 3.80 -18.05 -3.44
CA THR A 156 2.99 -19.28 -3.34
C THR A 156 3.29 -20.10 -2.09
N SER A 157 4.50 -20.01 -1.55
CA SER A 157 4.93 -20.72 -0.35
C SER A 157 4.45 -20.01 0.92
N LEU A 158 3.28 -20.41 1.44
CA LEU A 158 2.67 -19.79 2.62
C LEU A 158 3.36 -20.11 3.95
N GLU A 159 4.27 -21.09 3.99
CA GLU A 159 4.65 -21.76 5.25
C GLU A 159 5.71 -21.04 6.10
N VAL A 160 6.49 -20.07 5.58
CA VAL A 160 7.48 -19.36 6.41
C VAL A 160 7.70 -17.93 5.91
N LEU A 161 7.30 -16.94 6.71
CA LEU A 161 7.69 -15.53 6.50
C LEU A 161 8.10 -14.92 7.85
N VAL A 162 9.16 -15.44 8.46
CA VAL A 162 9.73 -14.83 9.68
C VAL A 162 10.66 -13.64 9.34
N GLY A 163 11.07 -13.49 8.07
CA GLY A 163 12.08 -12.50 7.65
C GLY A 163 11.62 -11.41 6.68
N ILE A 164 10.37 -11.44 6.20
CA ILE A 164 9.86 -10.42 5.27
C ILE A 164 9.11 -9.37 6.07
N LYS A 165 9.83 -8.33 6.48
CA LYS A 165 9.23 -7.19 7.17
C LYS A 165 8.98 -6.07 6.16
N LEU A 166 7.80 -5.47 6.25
CA LEU A 166 7.59 -4.12 5.73
C LEU A 166 8.55 -3.18 6.46
N PRO A 167 8.98 -2.07 5.84
CA PRO A 167 9.80 -1.06 6.50
C PRO A 167 9.21 -0.68 7.86
N GLN A 168 9.82 -1.14 8.95
CA GLN A 168 9.42 -0.73 10.29
C GLN A 168 9.92 0.71 10.51
N PRO A 169 9.18 1.55 11.25
CA PRO A 169 9.65 2.89 11.58
C PRO A 169 10.97 2.81 12.34
N PRO A 170 11.83 3.86 12.24
CA PRO A 170 13.02 3.95 13.07
C PRO A 170 12.59 3.81 14.52
N GLN A 171 13.05 2.75 15.17
CA GLN A 171 12.97 2.61 16.61
C GLN A 171 13.82 3.75 17.15
N THR A 172 13.20 4.86 17.56
CA THR A 172 13.89 5.90 18.32
C THR A 172 14.40 5.21 19.57
N LYS A 173 15.69 4.88 19.58
CA LYS A 173 16.36 4.37 20.77
C LYS A 173 16.32 5.51 21.77
N ALA A 174 15.38 5.44 22.71
CA ALA A 174 15.44 6.27 23.91
C ALA A 174 16.77 5.96 24.58
N THR A 175 17.64 6.98 24.59
CA THR A 175 18.90 6.99 25.35
C THR A 175 18.64 7.75 26.63
#